data_AF-A0A3P8IJ78-F1
#
_entry.id   AF-A0A3P8IJ78-F1
#
_cell.length_a   1.000
_cell.length_b   1.000
_cell.length_c   1.000
_cell.angle_alpha   90.00
_cell.angle_beta   90.00
_cell.angle_gamma   90.00
#
_symmetry.space_group_name_H-M   'P 1'
#
loop_
_entity.id
_entity.type
_entity.pdbx_description
1 polymer ?
#
loop_
_entity_poly.entity_id
_entity_poly.type
_entity_poly.pdbx_seq_one_letter_code
_entity_poly.pdbx_strand_id
1 'polypeptide(L)'
;MHLLLSGENIGPEEALRLHLIDHIIPGELLPDGGGRTVVASPLDETVNWLNRMIGKLPIPIVHATKCLIHQICSQSACDALQIEQTQLASVWGKQAHLSALASRRQSTSCHARDGDEH
;
A
#
# COMPACT_ATOMS: atom_id res chain seq x y z
N MET A 1 -10.80 -0.38 -24.87
CA MET A 1 -10.37 -0.30 -26.30
C MET A 1 -10.34 1.13 -26.86
N HIS A 2 -11.10 2.08 -26.31
CA HIS A 2 -11.16 3.47 -26.81
C HIS A 2 -9.79 4.16 -26.92
N LEU A 3 -8.97 4.12 -25.85
CA LEU A 3 -7.64 4.75 -25.85
C LEU A 3 -6.68 4.19 -26.91
N LEU A 4 -6.74 2.87 -27.16
CA LEU A 4 -5.90 2.23 -28.18
C LEU A 4 -6.33 2.61 -29.60
N LEU A 5 -7.60 2.91 -29.80
CA LEU A 5 -8.15 3.28 -31.10
C LEU A 5 -8.05 4.78 -31.39
N SER A 6 -8.10 5.64 -30.37
CA SER A 6 -8.03 7.09 -30.55
C SER A 6 -6.60 7.61 -30.72
N GLY A 7 -5.59 6.89 -30.21
CA GLY A 7 -4.19 7.34 -30.27
C GLY A 7 -3.92 8.62 -29.47
N GLU A 8 -4.85 9.02 -28.61
CA GLU A 8 -4.76 10.24 -27.83
C GLU A 8 -3.87 10.06 -26.60
N ASN A 9 -3.09 11.09 -26.29
CA ASN A 9 -2.38 11.18 -25.03
C ASN A 9 -3.35 11.56 -23.91
N ILE A 10 -3.30 10.83 -22.81
CA ILE A 10 -4.04 11.15 -21.59
C ILE A 10 -3.13 11.82 -20.57
N GLY A 11 -3.63 12.89 -19.97
CA GLY A 11 -2.99 13.54 -18.82
C GLY A 11 -3.14 12.70 -17.54
N PRO A 12 -2.35 13.01 -16.49
CA PRO A 12 -2.36 12.27 -15.23
C PRO A 12 -3.72 12.29 -14.52
N GLU A 13 -4.50 13.36 -14.61
CA GLU A 13 -5.84 13.46 -14.01
C GLU A 13 -6.83 12.49 -14.68
N GLU A 14 -6.79 12.42 -16.01
CA GLU A 14 -7.62 11.50 -16.78
C GLU A 14 -7.16 10.05 -16.56
N ALA A 15 -5.86 9.80 -16.48
CA ALA A 15 -5.31 8.49 -16.15
C ALA A 15 -5.76 8.01 -14.76
N LEU A 16 -5.78 8.90 -13.76
CA LEU A 16 -6.30 8.61 -12.42
C LEU A 16 -7.80 8.30 -12.47
N ARG A 17 -8.59 9.10 -13.19
CA ARG A 17 -10.04 8.90 -13.35
C ARG A 17 -10.39 7.57 -14.01
N LEU A 18 -9.55 7.11 -14.94
CA LEU A 18 -9.69 5.82 -15.63
C LEU A 18 -9.07 4.65 -14.85
N HIS A 19 -8.57 4.87 -13.63
CA HIS A 19 -7.88 3.86 -12.81
C HIS A 19 -6.68 3.21 -13.53
N LEU A 20 -6.00 3.96 -14.41
CA LEU A 20 -4.76 3.53 -15.06
C LEU A 20 -3.53 3.78 -14.19
N ILE A 21 -3.65 4.73 -13.25
CA ILE A 21 -2.70 4.98 -12.17
C ILE A 21 -3.46 5.05 -10.84
N ASP A 22 -2.81 4.68 -9.75
CA ASP A 22 -3.43 4.69 -8.42
C ASP A 22 -3.30 6.05 -7.72
N HIS A 23 -2.27 6.82 -8.07
CA HIS A 23 -1.98 8.10 -7.43
C HIS A 23 -1.22 9.04 -8.37
N ILE A 24 -1.50 10.33 -8.24
CA ILE A 24 -0.70 11.39 -8.85
C ILE A 24 0.26 11.88 -7.78
N ILE A 25 1.54 11.92 -8.11
CA ILE A 25 2.62 12.43 -7.26
C ILE A 25 2.75 13.93 -7.58
N PRO A 26 2.20 14.82 -6.74
CA PRO A 26 2.26 16.26 -7.00
C PRO A 26 3.65 16.73 -6.64
N GLY A 27 4.48 17.13 -7.62
CA GLY A 27 5.82 17.64 -7.33
C GLY A 27 5.78 18.78 -6.32
N GLU A 28 6.06 18.49 -5.05
CA GLU A 28 6.05 19.48 -3.98
C GLU A 28 7.36 20.24 -4.02
N LEU A 29 7.28 21.57 -3.95
CA LEU A 29 8.45 22.42 -3.74
C LEU A 29 8.83 22.34 -2.25
N LEU A 30 9.84 21.55 -1.93
CA LEU A 30 10.39 21.48 -0.57
C LEU A 30 11.35 22.67 -0.33
N PRO A 31 11.27 23.33 0.84
CA PRO A 31 12.25 24.35 1.21
C PRO A 31 13.58 23.67 1.55
N ASP A 32 14.65 23.99 0.82
CA ASP A 32 15.97 23.35 0.94
C ASP A 32 16.81 23.80 2.16
N GLY A 33 16.20 24.47 3.14
CA GLY A 33 16.91 25.07 4.28
C GLY A 33 17.82 26.25 3.91
N GLY A 34 17.95 26.60 2.63
CA GLY A 34 18.66 27.76 2.09
C GLY A 34 17.75 28.81 1.46
N GLY A 35 16.43 28.64 1.56
CA GLY A 35 15.43 29.54 1.00
C GLY A 35 15.16 29.33 -0.49
N ARG A 36 15.66 28.24 -1.10
CA ARG A 36 15.27 27.86 -2.46
C ARG A 36 14.27 26.72 -2.39
N THR A 37 13.27 26.81 -3.24
CA THR A 37 12.27 25.78 -3.43
C THR A 37 12.81 24.74 -4.42
N VAL A 38 12.99 23.51 -3.95
CA VAL A 38 13.43 22.38 -4.77
C VAL A 38 12.23 21.49 -5.02
N VAL A 39 11.94 21.18 -6.28
CA VAL A 39 10.92 20.18 -6.62
C VAL A 39 11.39 18.85 -6.05
N ALA A 40 10.64 18.27 -5.12
CA ALA A 40 10.89 16.93 -4.63
C ALA A 40 10.98 15.99 -5.84
N SER A 41 12.05 15.22 -5.94
CA SER A 41 12.20 14.29 -7.05
C SER A 41 11.00 13.33 -7.00
N PRO A 42 10.36 12.98 -8.13
CA PRO A 42 9.31 11.97 -8.16
C PRO A 42 9.71 10.65 -7.48
N LEU A 43 11.02 10.35 -7.44
CA LEU A 43 11.60 9.24 -6.69
C LEU A 43 11.43 9.40 -5.16
N ASP A 44 11.66 10.59 -4.61
CA ASP A 44 11.58 10.84 -3.17
C ASP A 44 10.13 10.75 -2.68
N GLU A 45 9.19 11.30 -3.44
CA GLU A 45 7.77 11.17 -3.12
C GLU A 45 7.28 9.72 -3.26
N THR A 46 7.78 8.98 -4.25
CA THR A 46 7.50 7.54 -4.38
C THR A 46 8.01 6.77 -3.15
N VAL A 47 9.23 7.02 -2.69
CA VAL A 47 9.79 6.38 -1.49
C VAL A 47 8.98 6.74 -0.25
N ASN A 48 8.60 8.01 -0.09
CA ASN A 48 7.75 8.45 1.01
C ASN A 48 6.36 7.81 0.97
N TRP A 49 5.77 7.64 -0.21
CA TRP A 49 4.52 6.92 -0.39
C TRP A 49 4.66 5.44 -0.03
N LEU A 50 5.71 4.75 -0.48
CA LEU A 50 5.99 3.36 -0.14
C LEU A 50 6.15 3.17 1.37
N ASN A 51 6.90 4.06 2.02
CA ASN A 51 7.08 4.02 3.48
C ASN A 51 5.75 4.20 4.23
N ARG A 52 4.84 5.04 3.73
CA ARG A 52 3.50 5.23 4.30
C ARG A 52 2.60 4.00 4.10
N MET A 53 2.59 3.44 2.90
CA MET A 53 1.66 2.39 2.49
C MET A 53 2.07 0.99 2.95
N ILE A 54 3.34 0.63 2.75
CA ILE A 54 3.86 -0.72 3.02
C ILE A 54 4.93 -0.75 4.11
N GLY A 55 5.56 0.37 4.44
CA GLY A 55 6.65 0.41 5.42
C GLY A 55 6.25 -0.06 6.83
N LYS A 56 4.96 -0.01 7.16
CA LYS A 56 4.41 -0.50 8.45
C LYS A 56 3.90 -1.95 8.39
N LEU A 57 3.84 -2.54 7.20
CA LEU A 57 3.35 -3.90 7.01
C LEU A 57 4.51 -4.89 6.99
N PRO A 58 4.36 -6.07 7.62
CA PRO A 58 5.40 -7.09 7.53
C PRO A 58 5.61 -7.54 6.09
N ILE A 59 6.85 -7.49 5.61
CA ILE A 59 7.23 -7.84 4.22
C ILE A 59 6.65 -9.20 3.76
N PRO A 60 6.66 -10.27 4.58
CA PRO A 60 6.07 -11.55 4.17
C PRO A 60 4.58 -11.46 3.83
N ILE A 61 3.83 -10.59 4.53
CA ILE A 61 2.39 -10.38 4.30
C ILE A 61 2.17 -9.61 3.00
N VAL A 62 2.97 -8.56 2.76
CA VAL A 62 2.92 -7.79 1.51
C VAL A 62 3.22 -8.70 0.31
N HIS A 63 4.23 -9.56 0.44
CA HIS A 63 4.60 -10.51 -0.60
C HIS A 63 3.49 -11.53 -0.89
N ALA A 64 2.93 -12.18 0.14
CA ALA A 64 1.83 -13.14 -0.02
C ALA A 64 0.60 -12.50 -0.68
N THR A 65 0.28 -11.26 -0.31
CA THR A 65 -0.83 -10.48 -0.89
C THR A 65 -0.59 -10.17 -2.37
N LYS A 66 0.64 -9.79 -2.74
CA LYS A 66 1.01 -9.55 -4.15
C LYS A 66 0.87 -10.82 -5.00
N CYS A 67 1.37 -11.96 -4.50
CA CYS A 67 1.23 -13.24 -5.18
C CYS A 67 -0.23 -13.62 -5.39
N LEU A 68 -1.06 -13.39 -4.38
CA LEU A 68 -2.50 -13.63 -4.42
C LEU A 68 -3.18 -12.81 -5.52
N ILE A 69 -2.97 -11.49 -5.56
CA ILE A 69 -3.58 -10.61 -6.57
C ILE A 69 -3.17 -11.03 -7.98
N HIS A 70 -1.88 -11.32 -8.21
CA HIS A 70 -1.39 -11.74 -9.54
C HIS A 70 -1.99 -13.07 -10.00
N GLN A 71 -2.21 -14.00 -9.08
CA GLN A 71 -2.68 -15.35 -9.42
C GLN A 71 -4.20 -15.39 -9.61
N ILE A 72 -4.96 -14.56 -8.88
CA ILE A 72 -6.44 -14.63 -8.89
C ILE A 72 -7.08 -13.96 -10.11
N CYS A 73 -6.47 -12.89 -10.65
CA CYS A 73 -7.09 -12.05 -11.70
C CYS A 73 -7.50 -12.80 -12.98
N SER A 74 -6.97 -14.00 -13.21
CA SER A 74 -7.24 -14.80 -14.42
C SER A 74 -7.85 -16.18 -14.12
N GLN A 75 -8.33 -16.41 -12.90
CA GLN A 75 -8.75 -17.72 -12.42
C GLN A 75 -10.26 -17.79 -12.14
N SER A 76 -10.79 -19.01 -12.03
CA SER A 76 -12.15 -19.20 -11.54
C SER A 76 -12.26 -18.81 -10.06
N ALA A 77 -13.47 -18.51 -9.59
CA ALA A 77 -13.70 -18.16 -8.18
C ALA A 77 -13.27 -19.28 -7.21
N CYS A 78 -13.42 -20.55 -7.63
CA CYS A 78 -13.02 -21.69 -6.80
C CYS A 78 -11.49 -21.78 -6.69
N ASP A 79 -10.77 -21.65 -7.80
CA ASP A 79 -9.31 -21.67 -7.82
C ASP A 79 -8.74 -20.47 -7.06
N ALA A 80 -9.38 -19.31 -7.19
CA ALA A 80 -9.00 -18.10 -6.48
C ALA A 80 -9.05 -18.27 -4.96
N LEU A 81 -10.11 -18.86 -4.42
CA LEU A 81 -10.24 -19.15 -3.00
C LEU A 81 -9.19 -20.16 -2.51
N GLN A 82 -8.85 -21.15 -3.33
CA GLN A 82 -7.84 -22.14 -2.99
C GLN A 82 -6.41 -21.55 -3.00
N ILE A 83 -6.13 -20.65 -3.95
CA ILE A 83 -4.93 -19.83 -3.98
C ILE A 83 -4.86 -18.94 -2.73
N GLU A 84 -5.96 -18.28 -2.39
CA GLU A 84 -6.05 -17.42 -1.20
C GLU A 84 -5.72 -18.18 0.08
N GLN A 85 -6.35 -19.34 0.28
CA GLN A 85 -6.10 -20.19 1.44
C GLN A 85 -4.62 -20.60 1.55
N THR A 86 -3.99 -20.93 0.43
CA THR A 86 -2.58 -21.34 0.37
C THR A 86 -1.65 -20.17 0.73
N GLN A 87 -1.89 -18.99 0.15
CA GLN A 87 -1.06 -17.81 0.41
C GLN A 87 -1.22 -17.31 1.86
N LEU A 88 -2.42 -17.32 2.41
CA LEU A 88 -2.67 -16.96 3.81
C LEU A 88 -2.02 -17.96 4.78
N ALA A 89 -2.14 -19.26 4.50
CA ALA A 89 -1.47 -20.30 5.31
C ALA A 89 0.07 -20.12 5.32
N SER A 90 0.65 -19.55 4.26
CA SER A 90 2.09 -19.29 4.18
C SER A 90 2.58 -18.22 5.17
N VAL A 91 1.71 -17.36 5.69
CA VAL A 91 2.05 -16.27 6.62
C VAL A 91 1.40 -16.43 7.99
N TRP A 92 0.28 -17.16 8.07
CA TRP A 92 -0.45 -17.39 9.30
C TRP A 92 0.42 -18.10 10.35
N GLY A 93 0.30 -17.68 11.62
CA GLY A 93 1.09 -18.22 12.73
C GLY A 93 2.60 -17.97 12.70
N LYS A 94 3.16 -17.34 11.65
CA LYS A 94 4.60 -17.03 11.58
C LYS A 94 4.95 -15.80 12.41
N GLN A 95 6.24 -15.65 12.75
CA GLN A 95 6.75 -14.55 13.57
C GLN A 95 6.28 -13.17 13.10
N ALA A 96 6.33 -12.88 11.80
CA ALA A 96 5.88 -11.62 11.24
C ALA A 96 4.39 -11.32 11.53
N HIS A 97 3.53 -12.33 11.42
CA HIS A 97 2.11 -12.24 11.72
C HIS A 97 1.85 -12.10 13.23
N LEU A 98 2.54 -12.90 14.05
CA LEU A 98 2.43 -12.84 15.51
C LEU A 98 2.94 -11.51 16.09
N SER A 99 4.04 -10.98 15.58
CA SER A 99 4.57 -9.67 15.95
C SER A 99 3.60 -8.54 15.60
N ALA A 100 3.00 -8.57 14.41
CA ALA A 100 1.99 -7.59 14.02
C ALA A 100 0.74 -7.64 14.93
N LEU A 101 0.27 -8.84 15.31
CA LEU A 101 -0.83 -9.02 16.27
C LEU A 101 -0.46 -8.50 17.66
N ALA A 102 0.77 -8.75 18.12
CA ALA A 102 1.26 -8.30 19.42
C ALA A 102 1.39 -6.77 19.50
N SER A 103 1.92 -6.12 18.45
CA SER A 103 2.03 -4.66 18.38
C SER A 103 0.65 -3.99 18.41
N ARG A 104 -0.38 -4.60 17.79
CA ARG A 104 -1.76 -4.10 17.86
C ARG A 104 -2.34 -4.12 19.28
N ARG A 105 -2.06 -5.16 20.06
CA ARG A 105 -2.53 -5.27 21.46
C ARG A 105 -1.93 -4.22 22.38
N GLN A 106 -0.69 -3.79 22.12
CA GLN A 106 -0.04 -2.74 22.90
C GLN A 106 -0.66 -1.37 22.61
N SER A 107 -0.99 -1.06 21.36
CA SER A 107 -1.65 0.20 20.97
C SER A 107 -3.06 0.38 21.54
N THR A 108 -3.79 -0.71 21.82
CA THR A 108 -5.11 -0.65 22.47
C THR A 108 -5.04 -0.62 23.99
N SER A 109 -3.92 -1.03 24.60
CA SER A 109 -3.76 -1.09 26.06
C SER A 109 -3.37 0.26 26.67
N CYS A 110 -2.75 1.17 25.92
CA CYS A 110 -2.37 2.50 26.41
C CYS A 110 -3.51 3.52 26.43
N HIS A 111 -4.69 3.19 25.89
CA HIS A 111 -5.89 4.04 25.96
C HIS A 111 -6.89 3.64 27.06
N ALA A 112 -6.64 2.55 27.79
CA ALA A 112 -7.58 2.02 28.79
C ALA A 112 -7.19 2.36 30.25
N ARG A 113 -6.24 3.28 30.48
CA ARG A 113 -5.70 3.57 31.83
C ARG A 113 -5.88 5.00 32.37
N ASP A 114 -6.58 5.87 31.66
CA ASP A 114 -6.83 7.26 32.10
C ASP A 114 -8.25 7.50 32.64
N GLY A 115 -8.87 6.48 33.25
CA GLY A 115 -10.31 6.56 33.61
C GLY A 115 -10.72 5.95 34.94
N ASP A 116 -9.82 5.83 35.92
CA ASP A 116 -10.20 5.36 37.27
C ASP A 116 -9.37 6.06 38.35
N GLU A 117 -9.59 7.36 38.52
CA GLU A 117 -9.32 8.07 39.77
C GLU A 117 -10.47 9.05 40.02
N HIS A 118 -11.52 8.62 40.73
CA HIS A 118 -12.44 9.47 41.52
C HIS A 118 -12.93 8.70 42.74
#